data_AF-A0A820RWC4-F1
#
_entry.id   AF-A0A820RWC4-F1
#
_cell.length_a   1.000
_cell.length_b   1.000
_cell.length_c   1.000
_cell.angle_alpha   90.00
_cell.angle_beta   90.00
_cell.angle_gamma   90.00
#
_symmetry.space_group_name_H-M   'P 1'
#
loop_
_entity.id
_entity.type
_entity.pdbx_description
1 polymer ?
#
loop_
_entity_poly.entity_id
_entity_poly.type
_entity_poly.pdbx_seq_one_letter_code
_entity_poly.pdbx_strand_id
1 'polypeptide(L)'
;MTGSIEALLAEIEEQWPLFMLHTFCNRKQRDYISDLRAQSTKTTFVVAQIDFSMNYTLIRQREVQQGFFSQSQVSLFTVHLTVGKEHFDMAIISNSMEHNVAFVYCAQQIIVDYVKKNIPLAKKIIYVSDGASSHFKNNANMLNLAYHKDDFNMDADWVFTATGHGKGPGDGIGAVLKSTARRITLSKNILLSNPYDFFQFSKKHQLETATAAGRRKPAIDLFFLEEVEIHRNKVNVLNTRQEQLKSKGTIHGIRSMHDFKGLVNNTVCFRRTSGSQNCERFSFR
;
A
#
# COMPACT_ATOMS: atom_id res chain seq x y z
N MET A 1 -18.48 34.22 2.25
CA MET A 1 -17.70 33.80 3.42
C MET A 1 -17.42 35.06 4.23
N THR A 2 -18.16 35.25 5.31
CA THR A 2 -18.01 36.37 6.25
C THR A 2 -17.70 35.76 7.61
N GLY A 3 -16.43 35.69 7.97
CA GLY A 3 -15.96 35.34 9.31
C GLY A 3 -15.07 36.45 9.83
N SER A 4 -15.29 36.92 11.06
CA SER A 4 -14.40 37.90 11.69
C SER A 4 -13.09 37.25 12.12
N ILE A 5 -12.07 38.08 12.40
CA ILE A 5 -10.79 37.59 12.92
C ILE A 5 -10.99 36.88 14.27
N GLU A 6 -11.91 37.35 15.12
CA GLU A 6 -12.20 36.68 16.39
C GLU A 6 -12.78 35.27 16.17
N ALA A 7 -13.67 35.10 15.20
CA ALA A 7 -14.24 33.80 14.87
C ALA A 7 -13.15 32.81 14.38
N LEU A 8 -12.20 33.29 13.57
CA LEU A 8 -11.06 32.49 13.13
C LEU A 8 -10.15 32.09 14.30
N LEU A 9 -9.86 33.01 15.21
CA LEU A 9 -9.01 32.72 16.38
C LEU A 9 -9.65 31.69 17.30
N ALA A 10 -10.96 31.79 17.53
CA ALA A 10 -11.70 30.81 18.32
C ALA A 10 -11.68 29.41 17.68
N GLU A 11 -11.86 29.33 16.35
CA GLU A 11 -11.78 28.06 15.61
C GLU A 11 -10.37 27.46 15.68
N ILE A 12 -9.32 28.28 15.58
CA ILE A 12 -7.93 27.84 15.74
C ILE A 12 -7.70 27.31 17.15
N GLU A 13 -8.14 28.02 18.20
CA GLU A 13 -7.99 27.59 19.59
C GLU A 13 -8.72 26.26 19.86
N GLU A 14 -9.89 26.04 19.27
CA GLU A 14 -10.63 24.78 19.37
C GLU A 14 -9.91 23.62 18.68
N GLN A 15 -9.33 23.86 17.49
CA GLN A 15 -8.61 22.84 16.71
C GLN A 15 -7.17 22.59 17.23
N TRP A 16 -6.60 23.53 17.98
CA TRP A 16 -5.19 23.51 18.39
C TRP A 16 -4.78 22.24 19.16
N PRO A 17 -5.53 21.76 20.17
CA PRO A 17 -5.16 20.55 20.90
C PRO A 17 -5.15 19.31 20.01
N LEU A 18 -6.14 19.18 19.11
CA LEU A 18 -6.22 18.08 18.15
C LEU A 18 -5.05 18.12 17.17
N PHE A 19 -4.73 19.31 16.65
CA PHE A 19 -3.59 19.51 15.76
C PHE A 19 -2.25 19.18 16.43
N MET A 20 -2.06 19.59 17.69
CA MET A 20 -0.86 19.29 18.47
C MET A 20 -0.70 17.79 18.74
N LEU A 21 -1.77 17.12 19.16
CA LEU A 21 -1.77 15.66 19.37
C LEU A 21 -1.45 14.92 18.06
N HIS A 22 -2.09 15.33 16.97
CA HIS A 22 -1.86 14.77 15.65
C HIS A 22 -0.41 14.96 15.20
N THR A 23 0.14 16.16 15.34
CA THR A 23 1.55 16.46 15.01
C THR A 23 2.52 15.64 15.85
N PHE A 24 2.25 15.50 17.15
CA PHE A 24 3.05 14.68 18.05
C PHE A 24 3.04 13.20 17.63
N CYS A 25 1.85 12.64 17.39
CA CYS A 25 1.68 11.28 16.90
C CYS A 25 2.47 11.09 15.60
N ASN A 26 2.28 11.95 14.61
CA ASN A 26 2.96 11.85 13.31
C ASN A 26 4.48 11.78 13.44
N ARG A 27 5.07 12.63 14.30
CA ARG A 27 6.51 12.60 14.56
C ARG A 27 6.94 11.26 15.17
N LYS A 28 6.25 10.79 16.21
CA LYS A 28 6.56 9.49 16.84
C LYS A 28 6.43 8.30 15.88
N GLN A 29 5.43 8.32 15.01
CA GLN A 29 5.21 7.28 14.01
C GLN A 29 6.33 7.29 12.96
N ARG A 30 6.70 8.47 12.45
CA ARG A 30 7.79 8.64 11.49
C ARG A 30 9.13 8.16 12.06
N ASP A 31 9.43 8.56 13.30
CA ASP A 31 10.68 8.18 13.96
C ASP A 31 10.73 6.66 14.15
N TYR A 32 9.63 6.04 14.59
CA TYR A 32 9.52 4.59 14.70
C TYR A 32 9.73 3.85 13.36
N ILE A 33 9.17 4.35 12.26
CA ILE A 33 9.36 3.75 10.94
C ILE A 33 10.81 3.91 10.48
N SER A 34 11.44 5.05 10.76
CA SER A 34 12.87 5.28 10.50
C SER A 34 13.74 4.27 11.26
N ASP A 35 13.45 4.05 12.54
CA ASP A 35 14.16 3.09 13.37
C ASP A 35 13.97 1.64 12.87
N LEU A 36 12.74 1.28 12.47
CA LEU A 36 12.46 -0.04 11.88
C LEU A 36 13.27 -0.29 10.61
N ARG A 37 13.38 0.72 9.73
CA ARG A 37 14.21 0.60 8.52
C ARG A 37 15.68 0.43 8.87
N ALA A 38 16.19 1.19 9.83
CA ALA A 38 17.58 1.09 10.27
C ALA A 38 17.92 -0.28 10.88
N GLN A 39 16.94 -0.91 11.57
CA GLN A 39 17.11 -2.23 12.19
C GLN A 39 16.85 -3.40 11.23
N SER A 40 16.25 -3.15 10.07
CA SER A 40 15.94 -4.20 9.10
C SER A 40 17.20 -4.85 8.52
N THR A 41 17.20 -6.16 8.41
CA THR A 41 18.30 -6.92 7.81
C THR A 41 17.79 -8.03 6.91
N LYS A 42 18.61 -8.48 5.97
CA LYS A 42 18.27 -9.56 5.02
C LYS A 42 17.94 -10.90 5.69
N THR A 43 18.27 -11.08 6.97
CA THR A 43 18.07 -12.32 7.74
C THR A 43 16.97 -12.21 8.80
N THR A 44 16.42 -11.01 9.01
CA THR A 44 15.41 -10.76 10.05
C THR A 44 14.08 -10.41 9.40
N PHE A 45 13.91 -9.16 9.00
CA PHE A 45 12.68 -8.65 8.41
C PHE A 45 12.97 -7.59 7.35
N VAL A 46 11.98 -7.39 6.49
CA VAL A 46 11.97 -6.34 5.47
C VAL A 46 10.83 -5.37 5.75
N VAL A 47 11.04 -4.09 5.46
CA VAL A 47 9.99 -3.08 5.63
C VAL A 47 9.38 -2.78 4.27
N ALA A 48 8.07 -3.00 4.12
CA ALA A 48 7.33 -2.78 2.88
C ALA A 48 6.40 -1.58 3.04
N GLN A 49 6.80 -0.42 2.53
CA GLN A 49 5.89 0.73 2.44
C GLN A 49 4.98 0.56 1.23
N ILE A 50 3.68 0.44 1.49
CA ILE A 50 2.66 0.17 0.47
C ILE A 50 1.68 1.34 0.39
N ASP A 51 1.24 1.66 -0.82
CA ASP A 51 0.24 2.70 -1.04
C ASP A 51 -0.52 2.53 -2.36
N PHE A 52 -1.76 3.02 -2.41
CA PHE A 52 -2.49 3.19 -3.66
C PHE A 52 -2.14 4.54 -4.27
N SER A 53 -1.48 4.50 -5.43
CA SER A 53 -1.29 5.71 -6.20
C SER A 53 -2.58 6.05 -6.94
N MET A 54 -2.94 7.34 -6.98
CA MET A 54 -4.13 7.83 -7.70
C MET A 54 -4.29 7.19 -9.09
N ASN A 55 -5.49 6.75 -9.44
CA ASN A 55 -5.71 6.07 -10.71
C ASN A 55 -5.23 6.90 -11.90
N TYR A 56 -4.60 6.24 -12.87
CA TYR A 56 -4.11 6.89 -14.08
C TYR A 56 -5.11 6.73 -15.21
N THR A 57 -5.59 7.84 -15.73
CA THR A 57 -6.45 7.84 -16.90
C THR A 57 -5.61 7.70 -18.18
N LEU A 58 -5.94 6.73 -19.02
CA LEU A 58 -5.27 6.52 -20.31
C LEU A 58 -5.69 7.61 -21.29
N ILE A 59 -4.80 8.57 -21.53
CA ILE A 59 -5.05 9.72 -22.41
C ILE A 59 -4.88 9.30 -23.88
N ARG A 60 -5.87 9.61 -24.71
CA ARG A 60 -5.82 9.46 -26.17
C ARG A 60 -5.56 10.83 -26.82
N GLN A 61 -4.60 10.91 -27.75
CA GLN A 61 -4.24 12.19 -28.39
C GLN A 61 -5.26 12.65 -29.46
N ARG A 62 -5.97 11.71 -30.09
CA ARG A 62 -7.01 12.00 -31.11
C ARG A 62 -8.33 11.35 -30.70
N GLU A 63 -9.08 11.99 -29.81
CA GLU A 63 -10.46 11.58 -29.53
C GLU A 63 -11.40 12.11 -30.61
N VAL A 64 -12.14 11.22 -31.26
CA VAL A 64 -13.41 11.58 -31.91
C VAL A 64 -14.40 11.86 -30.78
N GLN A 65 -15.28 12.84 -30.93
CA GLN A 65 -16.22 13.38 -29.92
C GLN A 65 -17.00 12.32 -29.09
N GLN A 66 -17.08 11.07 -29.54
CA GLN A 66 -17.68 9.92 -28.85
C GLN A 66 -16.78 9.22 -27.81
N GLY A 67 -15.46 9.41 -27.84
CA GLY A 67 -14.49 8.81 -26.88
C GLY A 67 -14.47 9.47 -25.50
N PHE A 68 -15.18 10.59 -25.34
CA PHE A 68 -15.20 11.42 -24.14
C PHE A 68 -15.88 10.75 -22.92
N PHE A 69 -16.71 9.72 -23.16
CA PHE A 69 -17.57 9.13 -22.12
C PHE A 69 -17.01 7.86 -21.42
N SER A 70 -15.89 7.28 -21.89
CA SER A 70 -15.27 6.12 -21.23
C SER A 70 -13.74 6.13 -21.33
N GLN A 71 -13.11 7.00 -20.55
CA GLN A 71 -11.65 6.96 -20.40
C GLN A 71 -11.27 5.76 -19.52
N SER A 72 -10.55 4.79 -20.11
CA SER A 72 -10.04 3.65 -19.36
C SER A 72 -9.04 4.12 -18.31
N GLN A 73 -9.25 3.70 -17.07
CA GLN A 73 -8.38 4.02 -15.94
C GLN A 73 -7.59 2.78 -15.52
N VAL A 74 -6.43 3.04 -14.93
CA VAL A 74 -5.50 2.04 -14.42
C VAL A 74 -5.29 2.28 -12.94
N SER A 75 -5.43 1.23 -12.13
CA SER A 75 -5.03 1.25 -10.73
C SER A 75 -3.54 0.97 -10.62
N LEU A 76 -2.84 1.76 -9.79
CA LEU A 76 -1.42 1.57 -9.49
C LEU A 76 -1.24 1.39 -7.99
N PHE A 77 -0.72 0.24 -7.59
CA PHE A 77 -0.33 -0.03 -6.22
C PHE A 77 1.19 -0.02 -6.12
N THR A 78 1.73 0.89 -5.31
CA THR A 78 3.17 1.15 -5.22
C THR A 78 3.75 0.55 -3.96
N VAL A 79 4.93 -0.05 -4.08
CA VAL A 79 5.60 -0.74 -3.00
C VAL A 79 7.07 -0.32 -2.98
N HIS A 80 7.52 0.21 -1.84
CA HIS A 80 8.92 0.52 -1.58
C HIS A 80 9.42 -0.40 -0.46
N LEU A 81 10.27 -1.35 -0.82
CA LEU A 81 10.90 -2.27 0.12
C LEU A 81 12.22 -1.68 0.61
N THR A 82 12.45 -1.74 1.92
CA THR A 82 13.72 -1.33 2.54
C THR A 82 14.29 -2.49 3.36
N VAL A 83 15.58 -2.77 3.16
CA VAL A 83 16.34 -3.76 3.95
C VAL A 83 17.76 -3.24 4.19
N GLY A 84 18.03 -2.81 5.41
CA GLY A 84 19.27 -2.12 5.78
C GLY A 84 19.45 -0.86 4.92
N LYS A 85 20.49 -0.85 4.08
CA LYS A 85 20.79 0.26 3.15
C LYS A 85 20.23 0.03 1.74
N GLU A 86 19.70 -1.15 1.45
CA GLU A 86 19.16 -1.49 0.14
C GLU A 86 17.67 -1.15 0.07
N HIS A 87 17.23 -0.78 -1.12
CA HIS A 87 15.82 -0.61 -1.45
C HIS A 87 15.46 -1.31 -2.74
N PHE A 88 14.20 -1.70 -2.85
CA PHE A 88 13.62 -2.31 -4.04
C PHE A 88 12.26 -1.66 -4.29
N ASP A 89 12.10 -1.08 -5.47
CA ASP A 89 10.85 -0.43 -5.85
C ASP A 89 10.04 -1.35 -6.74
N MET A 90 8.75 -1.43 -6.48
CA MET A 90 7.81 -2.22 -7.25
C MET A 90 6.52 -1.45 -7.49
N ALA A 91 5.87 -1.74 -8.62
CA ALA A 91 4.49 -1.34 -8.83
C ALA A 91 3.66 -2.49 -9.39
N ILE A 92 2.47 -2.67 -8.81
CA ILE A 92 1.46 -3.61 -9.26
C ILE A 92 0.42 -2.79 -10.01
N ILE A 93 0.29 -3.08 -11.30
CA ILE A 93 -0.66 -2.46 -12.22
C ILE A 93 -1.86 -3.39 -12.34
N SER A 94 -3.07 -2.84 -12.27
CA SER A 94 -4.30 -3.65 -12.35
C SER A 94 -5.37 -2.99 -13.20
N ASN A 95 -6.22 -3.84 -13.79
CA ASN A 95 -7.47 -3.44 -14.42
C ASN A 95 -8.64 -3.34 -13.44
N SER A 96 -8.48 -3.77 -12.18
CA SER A 96 -9.51 -3.58 -11.16
C SER A 96 -9.46 -2.18 -10.59
N MET A 97 -10.62 -1.55 -10.43
CA MET A 97 -10.78 -0.24 -9.80
C MET A 97 -11.16 -0.36 -8.31
N GLU A 98 -11.34 -1.58 -7.80
CA GLU A 98 -11.70 -1.83 -6.41
C GLU A 98 -10.46 -1.77 -5.51
N HIS A 99 -10.28 -0.69 -4.77
CA HIS A 99 -9.20 -0.56 -3.77
C HIS A 99 -9.61 -1.19 -2.44
N ASN A 100 -9.93 -2.48 -2.46
CA ASN A 100 -10.50 -3.20 -1.32
C ASN A 100 -9.51 -4.21 -0.69
N VAL A 101 -9.99 -4.91 0.34
CA VAL A 101 -9.25 -5.95 1.08
C VAL A 101 -8.77 -7.08 0.16
N ALA A 102 -9.55 -7.45 -0.86
CA ALA A 102 -9.18 -8.50 -1.79
C ALA A 102 -8.01 -8.09 -2.69
N PHE A 103 -8.00 -6.84 -3.15
CA PHE A 103 -6.86 -6.27 -3.87
C PHE A 103 -5.60 -6.32 -3.00
N VAL A 104 -5.69 -5.83 -1.76
CA VAL A 104 -4.54 -5.76 -0.85
C VAL A 104 -4.01 -7.17 -0.54
N TYR A 105 -4.88 -8.16 -0.34
CA TYR A 105 -4.48 -9.55 -0.15
C TYR A 105 -3.68 -10.10 -1.34
N CYS A 106 -4.16 -9.89 -2.58
CA CYS A 106 -3.45 -10.34 -3.78
C CYS A 106 -2.13 -9.58 -3.97
N ALA A 107 -2.11 -8.29 -3.65
CA ALA A 107 -0.88 -7.50 -3.69
C ALA A 107 0.15 -8.02 -2.67
N GLN A 108 -0.29 -8.37 -1.46
CA GLN A 108 0.56 -9.00 -0.44
C GLN A 108 1.15 -10.33 -0.92
N GLN A 109 0.36 -11.16 -1.61
CA GLN A 109 0.87 -12.39 -2.23
C GLN A 109 2.03 -12.12 -3.19
N ILE A 110 1.85 -11.15 -4.11
CA ILE A 110 2.90 -10.74 -5.07
C ILE A 110 4.15 -10.20 -4.33
N ILE A 111 3.96 -9.38 -3.29
CA ILE A 111 5.05 -8.82 -2.48
C ILE A 111 5.82 -9.94 -1.79
N VAL A 112 5.13 -10.89 -1.15
CA VAL A 112 5.75 -12.01 -0.45
C VAL A 112 6.57 -12.87 -1.41
N ASP A 113 6.02 -13.21 -2.57
CA ASP A 113 6.73 -14.00 -3.58
C ASP A 113 7.97 -13.27 -4.10
N TYR A 114 7.88 -11.95 -4.31
CA TYR A 114 9.03 -11.13 -4.65
C TYR A 114 10.10 -11.13 -3.54
N VAL A 115 9.71 -10.96 -2.28
CA VAL A 115 10.62 -10.95 -1.13
C VAL A 115 11.31 -12.30 -0.98
N LYS A 116 10.58 -13.42 -1.06
CA LYS A 116 11.16 -14.76 -1.00
C LYS A 116 12.19 -15.02 -2.10
N LYS A 117 11.94 -14.49 -3.30
CA LYS A 117 12.84 -14.64 -4.44
C LYS A 117 14.12 -13.80 -4.30
N ASN A 118 13.99 -12.54 -3.88
CA ASN A 118 15.10 -11.58 -3.89
C ASN A 118 15.83 -11.49 -2.55
N ILE A 119 15.18 -11.85 -1.45
CA ILE A 119 15.66 -11.74 -0.07
C ILE A 119 15.29 -13.03 0.69
N PRO A 120 15.79 -14.21 0.25
CA PRO A 120 15.30 -15.52 0.68
C PRO A 120 15.51 -15.83 2.17
N LEU A 121 16.42 -15.10 2.83
CA LEU A 121 16.70 -15.27 4.26
C LEU A 121 15.80 -14.42 5.16
N ALA A 122 14.94 -13.56 4.60
CA ALA A 122 14.00 -12.76 5.37
C ALA A 122 12.95 -13.67 6.01
N LYS A 123 12.71 -13.47 7.32
CA LYS A 123 11.76 -14.29 8.08
C LYS A 123 10.38 -13.62 8.20
N LYS A 124 10.34 -12.29 8.03
CA LYS A 124 9.16 -11.47 8.27
C LYS A 124 9.09 -10.28 7.31
N ILE A 125 7.87 -9.85 6.98
CA ILE A 125 7.59 -8.52 6.39
C ILE A 125 6.93 -7.61 7.43
N ILE A 126 7.33 -6.35 7.48
CA ILE A 126 6.60 -5.31 8.21
C ILE A 126 5.97 -4.38 7.17
N TYR A 127 4.66 -4.43 7.03
CA TYR A 127 3.93 -3.52 6.16
C TYR A 127 3.80 -2.14 6.81
N VAL A 128 3.98 -1.10 6.02
CA VAL A 128 3.76 0.30 6.42
C VAL A 128 2.80 0.92 5.43
N SER A 129 1.63 1.36 5.89
CA SER A 129 0.64 2.02 5.04
C SER A 129 0.00 3.20 5.76
N ASP A 130 -0.78 3.98 5.03
CA ASP A 130 -1.66 4.96 5.67
C ASP A 130 -2.76 4.29 6.50
N GLY A 131 -3.37 5.08 7.38
CA GLY A 131 -4.50 4.65 8.17
C GLY A 131 -5.85 4.72 7.46
N ALA A 132 -5.96 4.69 6.13
CA ALA A 132 -7.26 4.74 5.45
C ALA A 132 -8.08 3.48 5.76
N SER A 133 -9.31 3.64 6.28
CA SER A 133 -10.17 2.51 6.67
C SER A 133 -10.67 1.72 5.46
N SER A 134 -10.95 2.41 4.36
CA SER A 134 -11.44 1.81 3.12
C SER A 134 -10.45 0.81 2.53
N HIS A 135 -9.15 1.08 2.66
CA HIS A 135 -8.11 0.32 1.95
C HIS A 135 -7.33 -0.60 2.89
N PHE A 136 -6.79 -0.06 4.00
CA PHE A 136 -5.78 -0.75 4.80
C PHE A 136 -6.23 -1.00 6.24
N LYS A 137 -6.63 0.03 6.98
CA LYS A 137 -6.84 -0.06 8.42
C LYS A 137 -8.25 -0.48 8.79
N ASN A 138 -8.58 -1.75 8.55
CA ASN A 138 -9.87 -2.38 8.84
C ASN A 138 -9.71 -3.81 9.39
N ASN A 139 -10.77 -4.33 10.00
CA ASN A 139 -10.76 -5.65 10.65
C ASN A 139 -10.51 -6.82 9.69
N ALA A 140 -10.91 -6.71 8.43
CA ALA A 140 -10.67 -7.77 7.45
C ALA A 140 -9.19 -7.90 7.09
N ASN A 141 -8.48 -6.78 6.95
CA ASN A 141 -7.03 -6.79 6.81
C ASN A 141 -6.32 -7.29 8.08
N MET A 142 -6.86 -7.02 9.28
CA MET A 142 -6.30 -7.57 10.52
C MET A 142 -6.50 -9.08 10.63
N LEU A 143 -7.63 -9.60 10.16
CA LEU A 143 -7.84 -11.03 10.05
C LEU A 143 -6.86 -11.65 9.05
N ASN A 144 -6.68 -11.04 7.87
CA ASN A 144 -5.69 -11.49 6.90
C ASN A 144 -4.26 -11.45 7.46
N LEU A 145 -3.92 -10.44 8.27
CA LEU A 145 -2.63 -10.37 8.98
C LEU A 145 -2.44 -11.57 9.93
N ALA A 146 -3.51 -11.99 10.62
CA ALA A 146 -3.49 -13.15 11.52
C ALA A 146 -3.25 -14.47 10.76
N TYR A 147 -3.75 -14.58 9.53
CA TYR A 147 -3.57 -15.73 8.64
C TYR A 147 -2.33 -15.62 7.74
N HIS A 148 -1.58 -14.51 7.79
CA HIS A 148 -0.50 -14.24 6.83
C HIS A 148 0.57 -15.34 6.81
N LYS A 149 0.87 -15.93 7.98
CA LYS A 149 1.81 -17.05 8.07
C LYS A 149 1.28 -18.32 7.41
N ASP A 150 -0.01 -18.61 7.56
CA ASP A 150 -0.64 -19.78 6.97
C ASP A 150 -0.77 -19.63 5.45
N ASP A 151 -1.16 -18.45 4.99
CA ASP A 151 -1.39 -18.17 3.56
C ASP A 151 -0.08 -18.06 2.77
N PHE A 152 0.91 -17.37 3.34
CA PHE A 152 2.10 -16.97 2.60
C PHE A 152 3.39 -17.57 3.18
N ASN A 153 3.32 -18.41 4.21
CA ASN A 153 4.49 -18.98 4.89
C ASN A 153 5.53 -17.94 5.34
N MET A 154 5.11 -16.72 5.64
CA MET A 154 5.98 -15.66 6.17
C MET A 154 5.27 -14.90 7.28
N ASP A 155 6.00 -14.55 8.34
CA ASP A 155 5.42 -13.75 9.42
C ASP A 155 5.19 -12.32 8.94
N ALA A 156 4.18 -11.65 9.48
CA ALA A 156 3.94 -10.24 9.16
C ALA A 156 3.48 -9.41 10.35
N ASP A 157 3.96 -8.17 10.36
CA ASP A 157 3.46 -7.09 11.20
C ASP A 157 2.98 -5.94 10.30
N TRP A 158 2.14 -5.05 10.83
CA TRP A 158 1.60 -3.91 10.09
C TRP A 158 1.56 -2.65 10.95
N VAL A 159 2.24 -1.62 10.48
CA VAL A 159 2.37 -0.32 11.11
C VAL A 159 1.64 0.73 10.27
N PHE A 160 0.88 1.61 10.91
CA PHE A 160 0.03 2.60 10.23
C PHE A 160 0.52 4.03 10.47
N THR A 161 0.78 4.78 9.41
CA THR A 161 0.96 6.23 9.53
C THR A 161 -0.39 6.94 9.68
N ALA A 162 -0.35 8.14 10.24
CA ALA A 162 -1.54 8.99 10.26
C ALA A 162 -2.00 9.33 8.83
N THR A 163 -3.32 9.37 8.67
CA THR A 163 -3.96 9.72 7.41
C THR A 163 -3.62 11.15 7.00
N GLY A 164 -3.37 11.37 5.70
CA GLY A 164 -3.24 12.71 5.13
C GLY A 164 -1.86 13.37 5.29
N HIS A 165 -0.81 12.65 5.70
CA HIS A 165 0.52 13.23 5.83
C HIS A 165 1.64 12.45 5.14
N GLY A 166 2.45 13.23 4.43
CA GLY A 166 3.78 12.87 3.93
C GLY A 166 3.72 12.17 2.58
N LYS A 167 4.25 12.81 1.54
CA LYS A 167 4.52 12.12 0.29
C LYS A 167 5.53 11.01 0.56
N GLY A 168 5.18 9.78 0.23
CA GLY A 168 6.01 8.61 0.45
C GLY A 168 6.91 8.33 -0.76
N PRO A 169 7.89 7.42 -0.63
CA PRO A 169 8.59 6.84 -1.77
C PRO A 169 7.63 6.27 -2.84
N GLY A 170 6.48 5.73 -2.42
CA GLY A 170 5.43 5.23 -3.31
C GLY A 170 4.89 6.26 -4.30
N ASP A 171 4.76 7.53 -3.87
CA ASP A 171 4.33 8.62 -4.76
C ASP A 171 5.32 8.84 -5.90
N GLY A 172 6.62 8.71 -5.61
CA GLY A 172 7.69 8.81 -6.61
C GLY A 172 7.56 7.72 -7.67
N ILE A 173 7.35 6.48 -7.24
CA ILE A 173 7.15 5.33 -8.15
C ILE A 173 5.97 5.58 -9.08
N GLY A 174 4.80 5.93 -8.51
CA GLY A 174 3.60 6.21 -9.27
C GLY A 174 3.77 7.40 -10.22
N ALA A 175 4.42 8.48 -9.77
CA ALA A 175 4.68 9.66 -10.58
C ALA A 175 5.61 9.37 -11.77
N VAL A 176 6.67 8.58 -11.57
CA VAL A 176 7.60 8.18 -12.64
C VAL A 176 6.86 7.41 -13.73
N LEU A 177 6.05 6.42 -13.37
CA LEU A 177 5.32 5.61 -14.36
C LEU A 177 4.31 6.45 -15.15
N LYS A 178 3.49 7.25 -14.45
CA LYS A 178 2.44 8.07 -15.09
C LYS A 178 3.00 9.18 -15.96
N SER A 179 3.98 9.92 -15.46
CA SER A 179 4.58 11.03 -16.22
C SER A 179 5.32 10.53 -17.47
N THR A 180 5.96 9.38 -17.37
CA THR A 180 6.67 8.75 -18.48
C THR A 180 5.71 8.24 -19.54
N ALA A 181 4.66 7.52 -19.13
CA ALA A 181 3.60 7.10 -20.05
C ALA A 181 2.99 8.31 -20.75
N ARG A 182 2.54 9.33 -20.01
CA ARG A 182 1.94 10.54 -20.59
C ARG A 182 2.85 11.23 -21.61
N ARG A 183 4.13 11.42 -21.28
CA ARG A 183 5.09 12.08 -22.17
C ARG A 183 5.34 11.29 -23.45
N ILE A 184 5.48 9.97 -23.34
CA ILE A 184 5.80 9.13 -24.49
C ILE A 184 4.56 8.89 -25.37
N THR A 185 3.39 8.68 -24.78
CA THR A 185 2.15 8.51 -25.56
C THR A 185 1.81 9.76 -26.36
N LEU A 186 1.99 10.94 -25.78
CA LEU A 186 1.75 12.22 -26.47
C LEU A 186 2.81 12.56 -27.52
N SER A 187 4.08 12.21 -27.30
CA SER A 187 5.15 12.53 -28.26
C SER A 187 5.22 11.56 -29.43
N LYS A 188 4.99 10.26 -29.18
CA LYS A 188 5.06 9.20 -30.20
C LYS A 188 3.69 8.82 -30.76
N ASN A 189 2.62 9.50 -30.33
CA ASN A 189 1.23 9.20 -30.69
C ASN A 189 0.88 7.71 -30.45
N ILE A 190 1.35 7.16 -29.32
CA ILE A 190 1.08 5.77 -28.92
C ILE A 190 -0.25 5.74 -28.17
N LEU A 191 -1.14 4.85 -28.59
CA LEU A 191 -2.39 4.59 -27.91
C LEU A 191 -2.24 3.42 -26.93
N LEU A 192 -2.45 3.69 -25.64
CA LEU A 192 -2.64 2.65 -24.63
C LEU A 192 -4.15 2.45 -24.46
N SER A 193 -4.66 1.28 -24.87
CA SER A 193 -6.10 1.07 -24.96
C SER A 193 -6.70 0.49 -23.68
N ASN A 194 -5.89 -0.24 -22.91
CA ASN A 194 -6.30 -0.90 -21.67
C ASN A 194 -5.16 -0.92 -20.63
N PRO A 195 -5.45 -1.28 -19.37
CA PRO A 195 -4.45 -1.35 -18.29
C PRO A 195 -3.28 -2.30 -18.56
N TYR A 196 -3.50 -3.38 -19.31
CA TYR A 196 -2.44 -4.33 -19.67
C TYR A 196 -1.47 -3.73 -20.70
N ASP A 197 -1.96 -2.94 -21.66
CA ASP A 197 -1.10 -2.19 -22.58
C ASP A 197 -0.18 -1.23 -21.79
N PHE A 198 -0.74 -0.54 -20.79
CA PHE A 198 0.03 0.34 -19.91
C PHE A 198 1.11 -0.42 -19.12
N PHE A 199 0.79 -1.63 -18.64
CA PHE A 199 1.76 -2.52 -18.00
C PHE A 199 2.89 -2.93 -18.95
N GLN A 200 2.56 -3.45 -20.14
CA GLN A 200 3.54 -3.90 -21.12
C GLN A 200 4.44 -2.77 -21.59
N PHE A 201 3.84 -1.62 -21.88
CA PHE A 201 4.56 -0.39 -22.21
C PHE A 201 5.54 0.00 -21.10
N SER A 202 5.06 0.08 -19.85
CA SER A 202 5.87 0.50 -18.71
C SER A 202 7.02 -0.48 -18.45
N LYS A 203 6.75 -1.78 -18.55
CA LYS A 203 7.75 -2.85 -18.38
C LYS A 203 8.84 -2.79 -19.43
N LYS A 204 8.47 -2.65 -20.70
CA LYS A 204 9.43 -2.46 -21.80
C LYS A 204 10.30 -1.23 -21.57
N HIS A 205 9.68 -0.10 -21.23
CA HIS A 205 10.41 1.16 -21.04
C HIS A 205 11.37 1.11 -19.85
N GLN A 206 10.98 0.48 -18.73
CA GLN A 206 11.87 0.28 -17.57
C GLN A 206 13.09 -0.59 -17.94
N LEU A 207 12.89 -1.63 -18.74
CA LEU A 207 13.98 -2.51 -19.18
C LEU A 207 14.94 -1.79 -20.15
N GLU A 208 14.41 -1.04 -21.11
CA GLU A 208 15.20 -0.22 -22.04
C GLU A 208 16.04 0.83 -21.28
N THR A 209 15.43 1.50 -20.31
CA THR A 209 16.11 2.51 -19.48
C THR A 209 17.23 1.89 -18.63
N ALA A 210 16.99 0.70 -18.05
CA ALA A 210 18.02 -0.02 -17.31
C ALA A 210 19.19 -0.44 -18.21
N THR A 211 18.89 -0.95 -19.39
CA THR A 211 19.89 -1.39 -20.37
C THR A 211 20.76 -0.22 -20.82
N ALA A 212 20.14 0.91 -21.17
CA ALA A 212 20.84 2.13 -21.56
C ALA A 212 21.73 2.68 -20.43
N ALA A 213 21.33 2.49 -19.17
CA ALA A 213 22.11 2.88 -18.00
C ALA A 213 23.14 1.82 -17.55
N GLY A 214 23.34 0.72 -18.31
CA GLY A 214 24.25 -0.37 -17.95
C GLY A 214 23.84 -1.16 -16.71
N ARG A 215 22.58 -1.07 -16.29
CA ARG A 215 22.03 -1.76 -15.10
C ARG A 215 21.52 -3.14 -15.48
N ARG A 216 21.79 -4.13 -14.63
CA ARG A 216 21.32 -5.52 -14.80
C ARG A 216 19.81 -5.70 -14.59
N LYS A 217 19.16 -4.79 -13.87
CA LYS A 217 17.75 -4.84 -13.52
C LYS A 217 17.08 -3.46 -13.61
N PRO A 218 15.77 -3.39 -13.87
CA PRO A 218 15.01 -2.15 -13.83
C PRO A 218 15.07 -1.49 -12.44
N ALA A 219 14.84 -0.18 -12.41
CA ALA A 219 14.73 0.55 -11.15
C ALA A 219 13.43 0.18 -10.42
N ILE A 220 12.34 -0.05 -11.18
CA ILE A 220 11.03 -0.44 -10.67
C ILE A 220 10.65 -1.80 -11.29
N ASP A 221 10.44 -2.80 -10.45
CA ASP A 221 9.89 -4.09 -10.88
C ASP A 221 8.38 -4.00 -11.04
N LEU A 222 7.88 -4.43 -12.20
CA LEU A 222 6.46 -4.28 -12.57
C LEU A 222 5.74 -5.63 -12.59
N PHE A 223 4.57 -5.64 -11.98
CA PHE A 223 3.65 -6.78 -11.93
C PHE A 223 2.28 -6.37 -12.47
N PHE A 224 1.56 -7.33 -13.02
CA PHE A 224 0.17 -7.15 -13.42
C PHE A 224 -0.71 -8.02 -12.54
N LEU A 225 -1.77 -7.43 -11.98
CA LEU A 225 -2.76 -8.12 -11.16
C LEU A 225 -4.11 -8.03 -11.87
N GLU A 226 -4.62 -9.17 -12.32
CA GLU A 226 -5.91 -9.24 -12.99
C GLU A 226 -7.07 -9.19 -12.00
N GLU A 227 -8.13 -8.48 -12.38
CA GLU A 227 -9.39 -8.44 -11.63
C GLU A 227 -9.96 -9.83 -11.37
N VAL A 228 -9.80 -10.77 -12.31
CA VAL A 228 -10.24 -12.15 -12.15
C VAL A 228 -9.52 -12.86 -11.00
N GLU A 229 -8.23 -12.56 -10.79
CA GLU A 229 -7.46 -13.11 -9.66
C GLU A 229 -7.94 -12.55 -8.33
N ILE A 230 -8.25 -11.24 -8.29
CA ILE A 230 -8.81 -10.57 -7.12
C ILE A 230 -10.16 -11.20 -6.77
N HIS A 231 -11.04 -11.37 -7.76
CA HIS A 231 -12.35 -11.98 -7.56
C HIS A 231 -12.23 -13.43 -7.09
N ARG A 232 -11.32 -14.22 -7.69
CA ARG A 232 -11.07 -15.61 -7.30
C ARG A 232 -10.65 -15.72 -5.83
N ASN A 233 -9.68 -14.90 -5.39
CA ASN A 233 -9.23 -14.90 -3.99
C ASN A 233 -10.32 -14.39 -3.03
N LYS A 234 -11.14 -13.42 -3.46
CA LYS A 234 -12.30 -12.97 -2.69
C LYS A 234 -13.26 -14.13 -2.42
N VAL A 235 -13.63 -14.87 -3.46
CA VAL A 235 -14.57 -16.00 -3.36
C VAL A 235 -13.98 -17.16 -2.56
N ASN A 236 -12.74 -17.56 -2.86
CA ASN A 236 -12.16 -18.79 -2.32
C ASN A 236 -11.64 -18.66 -0.89
N VAL A 237 -11.22 -17.46 -0.48
CA VAL A 237 -10.54 -17.24 0.81
C VAL A 237 -11.30 -16.22 1.66
N LEU A 238 -11.57 -15.05 1.10
CA LEU A 238 -11.95 -13.89 1.92
C LEU A 238 -13.42 -13.90 2.33
N ASN A 239 -14.31 -14.50 1.54
CA ASN A 239 -15.72 -14.64 1.91
C ASN A 239 -15.89 -15.46 3.20
N THR A 240 -15.16 -16.58 3.34
CA THR A 240 -15.18 -17.39 4.57
C THR A 240 -14.65 -16.60 5.77
N ARG A 241 -13.59 -15.82 5.58
CA ARG A 241 -13.05 -14.91 6.61
C ARG A 241 -14.03 -13.80 7.00
N GLN A 242 -14.81 -13.30 6.05
CA GLN A 242 -15.84 -12.32 6.32
C GLN A 242 -16.94 -12.89 7.23
N GLU A 243 -17.36 -14.14 7.01
CA GLU A 243 -18.31 -14.83 7.91
C GLU A 243 -17.69 -15.09 9.30
N GLN A 244 -16.39 -15.38 9.36
CA GLN A 244 -15.67 -15.51 10.63
C GLN A 244 -15.67 -14.19 11.42
N LEU A 245 -15.47 -13.04 10.77
CA LEU A 245 -15.57 -11.74 11.45
C LEU A 245 -16.96 -11.47 12.01
N LYS A 246 -18.00 -11.83 11.25
CA LYS A 246 -19.39 -11.67 11.71
C LYS A 246 -19.68 -12.50 12.96
N SER A 247 -19.13 -13.72 13.03
CA SER A 247 -19.36 -14.63 14.15
C SER A 247 -18.46 -14.40 15.37
N LYS A 248 -17.19 -14.03 15.16
CA LYS A 248 -16.17 -13.89 16.22
C LYS A 248 -15.97 -12.47 16.73
N GLY A 249 -16.56 -11.49 16.05
CA GLY A 249 -16.49 -10.09 16.43
C GLY A 249 -15.30 -9.36 15.81
N THR A 250 -15.11 -8.12 16.26
CA THR A 250 -14.14 -7.19 15.66
C THR A 250 -13.28 -6.51 16.73
N ILE A 251 -12.10 -6.06 16.31
CA ILE A 251 -11.24 -5.22 17.14
C ILE A 251 -11.89 -3.84 17.24
N HIS A 252 -12.35 -3.51 18.44
CA HIS A 252 -12.98 -2.23 18.75
C HIS A 252 -11.92 -1.12 18.81
N GLY A 253 -12.25 0.07 18.32
CA GLY A 253 -11.33 1.21 18.38
C GLY A 253 -10.09 1.08 17.48
N ILE A 254 -10.12 0.23 16.45
CA ILE A 254 -9.00 -0.03 15.51
C ILE A 254 -8.35 1.26 15.00
N ARG A 255 -9.13 2.33 14.78
CA ARG A 255 -8.68 3.64 14.28
C ARG A 255 -7.60 4.27 15.15
N SER A 256 -7.66 4.04 16.46
CA SER A 256 -6.70 4.57 17.45
C SER A 256 -5.41 3.75 17.58
N MET A 257 -5.33 2.59 16.94
CA MET A 257 -4.20 1.67 17.06
C MET A 257 -3.13 1.95 16.02
N HIS A 258 -1.86 1.95 16.40
CA HIS A 258 -0.77 2.30 15.50
C HIS A 258 -0.08 1.08 14.87
N ASP A 259 0.00 -0.01 15.62
CA ASP A 259 0.82 -1.17 15.28
C ASP A 259 0.05 -2.46 15.57
N PHE A 260 0.16 -3.41 14.65
CA PHE A 260 -0.46 -4.73 14.70
C PHE A 260 0.58 -5.79 14.35
N LYS A 261 0.65 -6.85 15.15
CA LYS A 261 1.56 -7.98 14.98
C LYS A 261 0.77 -9.24 14.76
N GLY A 262 1.00 -9.91 13.63
CA GLY A 262 0.46 -11.24 13.39
C GLY A 262 1.09 -12.23 14.37
N LEU A 263 0.25 -12.96 15.10
CA LEU A 263 0.66 -14.03 16.00
C LEU A 263 0.05 -15.36 15.53
N VAL A 264 0.60 -16.46 16.03
CA VAL A 264 0.05 -17.80 15.84
C VAL A 264 -1.41 -17.88 16.31
N ASN A 265 -2.12 -18.91 15.85
CA ASN A 265 -3.50 -19.20 16.26
C ASN A 265 -4.50 -18.09 15.90
N ASN A 266 -4.36 -17.47 14.73
CA ASN A 266 -5.25 -16.42 14.22
C ASN A 266 -5.43 -15.27 15.23
N THR A 267 -4.34 -14.89 15.88
CA THR A 267 -4.34 -13.84 16.90
C THR A 267 -3.54 -12.65 16.41
N VAL A 268 -3.99 -11.45 16.74
CA VAL A 268 -3.25 -10.22 16.46
C VAL A 268 -3.00 -9.50 17.78
N CYS A 269 -1.76 -9.04 17.95
CA CYS A 269 -1.36 -8.17 19.06
C CYS A 269 -1.32 -6.73 18.54
N PHE A 270 -2.00 -5.80 19.21
CA PHE A 270 -2.07 -4.41 18.78
C PHE A 270 -1.77 -3.40 19.89
N ARG A 271 -1.29 -2.22 19.47
CA ARG A 271 -0.82 -1.16 20.36
C ARG A 271 -1.33 0.20 19.90
N ARG A 272 -1.75 1.04 20.85
CA ARG A 272 -2.13 2.45 20.59
C ARG A 272 -0.95 3.30 20.16
N THR A 273 0.22 3.07 20.73
CA THR A 273 1.46 3.80 20.40
C THR A 273 2.61 2.82 20.17
N SER A 274 3.48 3.14 19.23
CA SER A 274 4.62 2.29 18.79
C SER A 274 5.60 1.95 19.93
N GLY A 275 5.63 2.77 20.99
CA GLY A 275 6.49 2.60 22.17
C GLY A 275 5.82 1.96 23.38
N SER A 276 4.54 1.59 23.32
CA SER A 276 3.87 0.93 24.45
C SER A 276 4.44 -0.49 24.67
N GLN A 277 4.80 -0.79 25.92
CA GLN A 277 5.18 -2.15 26.34
C GLN A 277 3.97 -3.07 26.45
N ASN A 278 2.79 -2.52 26.75
CA ASN A 278 1.56 -3.29 26.83
C ASN A 278 1.01 -3.53 25.42
N CYS A 279 0.83 -4.80 25.07
CA CYS A 279 0.17 -5.23 23.84
C CYS A 279 -1.16 -5.93 24.17
N GLU A 280 -2.25 -5.38 23.67
CA GLU A 280 -3.56 -6.01 23.72
C GLU A 280 -3.64 -7.10 22.64
N ARG A 281 -4.37 -8.20 22.91
CA ARG A 281 -4.49 -9.32 21.99
C ARG A 281 -5.94 -9.55 21.63
N PHE A 282 -6.19 -9.85 20.36
CA PHE A 282 -7.49 -10.30 19.87
C PHE A 282 -7.33 -11.58 19.07
N SER A 283 -8.07 -12.62 19.45
CA SER A 283 -8.11 -13.90 18.76
C SER A 283 -9.34 -13.96 17.88
N PHE A 284 -9.13 -14.29 16.61
CA PHE A 284 -10.20 -14.55 15.65
C PHE A 284 -10.68 -16.01 15.65
N ARG A 285 -10.19 -16.84 16.58
CA ARG A 285 -10.70 -18.21 16.80
C ARG A 285 -12.08 -18.24 17.42
#